data_AF-A0A9K3E746-F1
#
_entry.id   AF-A0A9K3E746-F1
#
_cell.length_a   1.000
_cell.length_b   1.000
_cell.length_c   1.000
_cell.angle_alpha   90.00
_cell.angle_beta   90.00
_cell.angle_gamma   90.00
#
_symmetry.space_group_name_H-M   'P 1'
#
loop_
_entity.id
_entity.type
_entity.pdbx_description
1 polymer ?
#
loop_
_entity_poly.entity_id
_entity_poly.type
_entity_poly.pdbx_seq_one_letter_code
_entity_poly.pdbx_strand_id
1 'polypeptide(L)'
;MYAKCGSINTALQVFNQVKHKVLTITPWNAIICGLAMHGHARTSLETFSDLLTRGIPLNSITFIGVLSACCHAGLVEEGETF
;
A
#
# COMPACT_ATOMS: atom_id res chain seq x y z
N MET A 1 -12.31 2.00 -3.11
CA MET A 1 -13.49 1.41 -3.78
C MET A 1 -13.08 0.28 -4.72
N TYR A 2 -12.26 0.54 -5.75
CA TYR A 2 -11.75 -0.51 -6.66
C TYR A 2 -10.97 -1.62 -5.96
N ALA A 3 -9.94 -1.26 -5.18
CA ALA A 3 -9.09 -2.26 -4.53
C ALA A 3 -9.84 -3.11 -3.50
N LYS A 4 -10.75 -2.51 -2.73
CA LYS A 4 -11.59 -3.22 -1.75
C LYS A 4 -12.50 -4.28 -2.37
N CYS A 5 -12.86 -4.12 -3.65
CA CYS A 5 -13.71 -5.07 -4.37
C CYS A 5 -12.89 -6.10 -5.18
N GLY A 6 -11.58 -6.21 -4.95
CA GLY A 6 -10.70 -7.11 -5.70
C GLY A 6 -10.32 -6.64 -7.11
N SER A 7 -10.77 -5.45 -7.55
CA SER A 7 -10.37 -4.89 -8.84
C SER A 7 -9.01 -4.18 -8.73
N ILE A 8 -7.96 -4.95 -8.44
CA ILE A 8 -6.61 -4.45 -8.16
C ILE A 8 -5.99 -3.75 -9.36
N ASN A 9 -6.13 -4.32 -10.56
CA ASN A 9 -5.58 -3.73 -11.78
C ASN A 9 -6.14 -2.32 -12.04
N THR A 10 -7.45 -2.16 -11.95
CA THR A 10 -8.12 -0.87 -12.08
C THR A 10 -7.69 0.11 -10.99
N ALA A 11 -7.57 -0.38 -9.75
CA ALA A 11 -7.10 0.43 -8.63
C ALA A 11 -5.68 0.97 -8.86
N LEU A 12 -4.76 0.12 -9.33
CA LEU A 12 -3.39 0.50 -9.67
C LEU A 12 -3.34 1.47 -10.85
N GLN A 13 -4.16 1.27 -11.89
CA GLN A 13 -4.23 2.20 -13.02
C GLN A 13 -4.64 3.60 -12.57
N VAL A 14 -5.74 3.71 -11.81
CA VAL A 14 -6.20 5.01 -11.29
C VAL A 14 -5.17 5.60 -10.33
N PHE A 15 -4.60 4.79 -9.44
CA PHE A 15 -3.56 5.23 -8.53
C PHE A 15 -2.34 5.79 -9.27
N ASN A 16 -1.83 5.09 -10.29
CA ASN A 16 -0.69 5.55 -11.08
C ASN A 16 -0.94 6.85 -11.84
N GLN A 17 -2.18 7.11 -12.27
CA GLN A 17 -2.55 8.38 -12.91
C GLN A 17 -2.48 9.57 -11.95
N VAL A 18 -2.73 9.35 -10.65
CA VAL A 18 -2.80 10.41 -9.65
C VAL A 18 -1.59 10.46 -8.71
N LYS A 19 -0.82 9.37 -8.59
CA LYS A 19 0.22 9.20 -7.54
C LYS A 19 1.26 10.31 -7.53
N HIS A 20 1.59 10.90 -8.69
CA HIS A 20 2.56 11.99 -8.79
C HIS A 20 1.99 13.36 -8.41
N LYS A 21 0.67 13.52 -8.38
CA LYS A 21 -0.03 14.79 -8.08
C LYS A 21 -0.58 14.84 -6.65
N VAL A 22 -0.76 13.67 -6.02
CA VAL A 22 -1.32 13.59 -4.66
C VAL A 22 -0.24 13.84 -3.61
N LEU A 23 -0.54 14.77 -2.70
CA LEU A 23 0.30 15.13 -1.55
C LEU A 23 -0.23 14.55 -0.22
N THR A 24 -1.35 13.81 -0.27
CA THR A 24 -2.01 13.26 0.90
C THR A 24 -1.80 11.75 0.99
N ILE A 25 -1.84 11.23 2.22
CA ILE A 25 -1.61 9.81 2.53
C ILE A 25 -2.78 8.89 2.11
N THR A 26 -3.99 9.42 1.96
CA THR A 26 -5.22 8.63 1.75
C THR A 26 -5.20 7.71 0.52
N PRO A 27 -4.77 8.15 -0.68
CA PRO A 27 -4.71 7.28 -1.86
C PRO A 27 -3.70 6.13 -1.70
N TRP A 28 -2.60 6.39 -0.99
CA TRP A 28 -1.56 5.41 -0.68
C TRP A 28 -2.09 4.34 0.28
N ASN A 29 -2.74 4.74 1.36
CA ASN A 29 -3.36 3.80 2.28
C ASN A 29 -4.42 2.93 1.60
N ALA A 30 -5.20 3.53 0.70
CA ALA A 30 -6.22 2.80 -0.04
C ALA A 30 -5.62 1.70 -0.94
N ILE A 31 -4.49 1.96 -1.60
CA ILE A 31 -3.86 0.98 -2.48
C ILE A 31 -3.03 -0.04 -1.68
N ILE A 32 -2.28 0.37 -0.66
CA ILE A 32 -1.49 -0.51 0.22
C ILE A 32 -2.40 -1.53 0.91
N CYS A 33 -3.46 -1.08 1.59
CA CYS A 33 -4.39 -1.98 2.27
C CYS A 33 -5.13 -2.89 1.28
N GLY A 34 -5.46 -2.37 0.09
CA GLY A 34 -6.11 -3.15 -0.96
C GLY A 34 -5.21 -4.27 -1.50
N LEU A 35 -3.95 -3.95 -1.80
CA LEU A 35 -2.95 -4.93 -2.25
C LEU A 35 -2.71 -6.01 -1.18
N ALA A 36 -2.57 -5.60 0.09
CA ALA A 36 -2.42 -6.51 1.23
C ALA A 36 -3.59 -7.49 1.33
N MET A 37 -4.84 -6.99 1.28
CA MET A 37 -6.06 -7.79 1.40
C MET A 37 -6.23 -8.83 0.30
N HIS A 38 -5.66 -8.58 -0.88
CA HIS A 38 -5.80 -9.43 -2.06
C HIS A 38 -4.53 -10.23 -2.39
N GLY A 39 -3.61 -10.39 -1.44
CA GLY A 39 -2.43 -11.26 -1.58
C GLY A 39 -1.28 -10.66 -2.41
N HIS A 40 -1.34 -9.38 -2.74
CA HIS A 40 -0.30 -8.68 -3.50
C HIS A 40 0.73 -8.02 -2.57
N ALA A 41 1.29 -8.79 -1.64
CA ALA A 41 2.15 -8.27 -0.58
C ALA A 41 3.39 -7.53 -1.12
N ARG A 42 4.10 -8.11 -2.09
CA ARG A 42 5.29 -7.48 -2.69
C ARG A 42 4.98 -6.10 -3.27
N THR A 43 3.91 -6.00 -4.06
CA THR A 43 3.48 -4.71 -4.64
C THR A 43 3.02 -3.71 -3.57
N SER A 44 2.43 -4.21 -2.47
CA SER A 44 2.10 -3.37 -1.31
C SER A 44 3.36 -2.75 -0.70
N LEU A 45 4.42 -3.55 -0.49
CA LEU A 45 5.70 -3.09 0.04
C LEU A 45 6.44 -2.15 -0.92
N GLU A 46 6.44 -2.43 -2.22
CA GLU A 46 7.00 -1.54 -3.25
C GLU A 46 6.28 -0.18 -3.24
N THR A 47 4.96 -0.19 -3.10
CA THR A 47 4.16 1.05 -2.98
C THR A 47 4.52 1.82 -1.71
N PHE A 48 4.69 1.12 -0.59
CA PHE A 48 5.13 1.75 0.67
C PHE A 48 6.54 2.34 0.54
N SER A 49 7.46 1.68 -0.16
CA SER A 49 8.78 2.22 -0.43
C SER A 49 8.72 3.50 -1.29
N ASP A 50 7.87 3.56 -2.33
CA ASP A 50 7.65 4.78 -3.13
C ASP A 50 7.09 5.91 -2.24
N LEU A 51 6.15 5.61 -1.35
CA LEU A 51 5.62 6.58 -0.38
C LEU A 51 6.71 7.16 0.53
N LEU A 52 7.59 6.32 1.08
CA LEU A 52 8.69 6.76 1.94
C LEU A 52 9.62 7.76 1.24
N THR A 53 9.93 7.52 -0.04
CA THR A 53 10.79 8.43 -0.82
C THR A 53 10.18 9.81 -1.07
N ARG A 54 8.87 9.98 -0.86
CA ARG A 54 8.13 11.22 -1.12
C ARG A 54 8.01 12.14 0.09
N GLY A 55 8.43 11.70 1.27
CA GLY A 55 8.34 12.50 2.50
C GLY A 55 6.91 12.83 2.93
N ILE A 56 5.90 12.10 2.43
CA ILE A 56 4.51 12.25 2.86
C ILE A 56 4.39 11.65 4.27
N PRO A 57 3.87 12.39 5.27
CA PRO A 57 3.72 11.86 6.63
C PRO A 57 2.85 10.60 6.67
N LEU A 58 3.41 9.55 7.25
CA LEU A 58 2.71 8.28 7.47
C LEU A 58 1.71 8.40 8.61
N ASN A 59 0.75 7.47 8.65
CA ASN A 59 -0.14 7.31 9.80
C ASN A 59 -0.34 5.83 10.15
N SER A 60 -1.03 5.56 11.25
CA SER A 60 -1.26 4.19 11.74
C SER A 60 -1.90 3.27 10.70
N ILE A 61 -2.75 3.80 9.82
CA ILE A 61 -3.41 3.01 8.76
C ILE A 61 -2.38 2.49 7.75
N THR A 62 -1.33 3.27 7.45
CA THR A 62 -0.26 2.84 6.55
C THR A 62 0.44 1.59 7.10
N PHE A 63 0.84 1.63 8.37
CA PHE A 63 1.49 0.51 9.04
C PHE A 63 0.57 -0.72 9.14
N ILE A 64 -0.72 -0.53 9.45
CA ILE A 64 -1.69 -1.63 9.44
C ILE A 64 -1.73 -2.32 8.06
N GLY A 65 -1.73 -1.55 6.97
CA GLY A 65 -1.74 -2.09 5.61
C GLY A 65 -0.46 -2.89 5.28
N VAL A 66 0.70 -2.33 5.63
CA VAL A 66 2.01 -2.95 5.38
C VAL A 66 2.21 -4.21 6.22
N LEU A 67 1.91 -4.16 7.52
CA LEU A 67 2.03 -5.31 8.41
C LEU A 67 1.02 -6.41 8.03
N SER A 68 -0.19 -6.05 7.59
CA SER A 68 -1.15 -7.02 7.06
C SER A 68 -0.61 -7.76 5.83
N ALA A 69 0.06 -7.05 4.91
CA ALA A 69 0.73 -7.67 3.78
C ALA A 69 1.85 -8.63 4.23
N CYS A 70 2.65 -8.22 5.22
CA CYS A 70 3.74 -9.04 5.75
C CYS A 70 3.22 -10.32 6.41
N CYS A 71 2.20 -10.20 7.28
CA CYS A 71 1.54 -11.33 7.93
C CYS A 71 0.97 -12.33 6.91
N HIS A 72 0.32 -11.84 5.85
CA HIS A 72 -0.28 -12.72 4.86
C HIS A 72 0.77 -13.44 3.99
N ALA A 73 1.90 -12.78 3.71
CA ALA A 73 2.96 -13.33 2.88
C ALA A 73 4.07 -14.08 3.66
N GLY A 74 4.00 -14.11 4.99
CA GLY A 74 5.04 -14.72 5.83
C GLY A 74 6.35 -13.93 5.87
N LEU A 75 6.32 -12.63 5.59
CA LEU A 75 7.47 -11.72 5.55
C LEU A 75 7.75 -11.17 6.96
N VAL A 76 8.11 -12.06 7.88
CA VAL A 76 8.29 -11.72 9.30
C VAL A 76 9.46 -10.75 9.49
N GLU A 77 10.60 -11.05 8.85
CA GLU A 77 11.82 -10.24 8.97
C GLU A 77 11.58 -8.81 8.47
N GLU A 78 10.91 -8.64 7.33
CA GLU A 78 10.55 -7.31 6.82
C GLU A 78 9.59 -6.60 7.77
N GLY A 79 8.60 -7.32 8.31
CA GLY A 79 7.63 -6.78 9.26
C GLY A 79 8.28 -6.21 10.54
N GLU A 80 9.40 -6.77 11.00
CA GLU A 80 10.15 -6.28 12.16
C GLU A 80 10.95 -5.00 11.88
N THR A 81 11.19 -4.67 10.61
CA THR A 81 11.95 -3.46 10.22
C THR A 81 11.12 -2.18 10.12
N PHE A 82 9.78 -2.30 10.16
CA PHE A 82 8.83 -1.19 10.01
C PHE A 82 8.32 -0.66 11.36
#